data_AF-A0A2I1YIS3-F1
#
_entry.id   AF-A0A2I1YIS3-F1
#
_cell.length_a   1.000
_cell.length_b   1.000
_cell.length_c   1.000
_cell.angle_alpha   90.00
_cell.angle_beta   90.00
_cell.angle_gamma   90.00
#
_symmetry.space_group_name_H-M   'P 1'
#
loop_
_entity.id
_entity.type
_entity.pdbx_description
1 polymer ?
#
loop_
_entity_poly.entity_id
_entity_poly.type
_entity_poly.pdbx_seq_one_letter_code
_entity_poly.pdbx_strand_id
1 'polypeptide(L)' 'MMVCVSKVSSDGVLKVLDYFEVKVKEAVFAGDSDADIISAKDGLWSICWCKLVQKKAF' A
#
# COMPACT_ATOMS: atom_id res chain seq x y z
N MET A 1 1.21 -16.44 -2.13
CA MET A 1 2.51 -15.95 -2.60
C MET A 1 2.65 -14.50 -2.15
N MET A 2 3.77 -14.11 -1.55
CA MET A 2 4.03 -12.75 -1.07
C MET A 2 5.02 -12.07 -2.01
N VAL A 3 4.69 -10.88 -2.51
CA VAL A 3 5.56 -10.08 -3.39
C VAL A 3 6.11 -8.92 -2.57
N CYS A 4 7.44 -8.88 -2.41
CA CYS A 4 8.12 -7.83 -1.65
C CYS A 4 8.76 -6.83 -2.62
N VAL A 5 8.44 -5.55 -2.47
CA VAL A 5 9.04 -4.45 -3.23
C VAL A 5 9.78 -3.56 -2.23
N SER A 6 11.07 -3.28 -2.49
CA SER A 6 11.95 -2.58 -1.53
C SER A 6 11.63 -1.09 -1.34
N LYS A 7 10.80 -0.51 -2.20
CA LYS A 7 10.37 0.88 -2.12
C LYS A 7 8.93 0.98 -2.60
N VAL A 8 8.06 1.56 -1.79
CA VAL A 8 6.69 1.88 -2.22
C VAL A 8 6.80 3.04 -3.20
N SER A 9 6.63 2.74 -4.49
CA SER A 9 6.46 3.71 -5.56
C SER A 9 5.25 3.30 -6.40
N SER A 10 4.60 4.25 -7.04
CA SER A 10 3.43 3.99 -7.89
C SER A 10 3.71 2.91 -8.94
N ASP A 11 4.90 2.94 -9.56
CA ASP A 11 5.35 1.92 -10.52
C ASP A 11 5.48 0.52 -9.91
N GLY A 12 5.98 0.43 -8.67
CA GLY A 12 6.12 -0.83 -7.95
C GLY A 12 4.75 -1.43 -7.65
N VAL A 13 3.80 -0.60 -7.21
CA VAL A 13 2.42 -1.03 -6.91
C VAL A 13 1.69 -1.46 -8.19
N LEU A 14 1.85 -0.73 -9.31
CA LEU A 14 1.24 -1.11 -10.59
C LEU A 14 1.73 -2.47 -11.10
N LYS A 15 3.03 -2.77 -10.97
CA LYS A 15 3.57 -4.09 -11.33
C LYS A 15 3.02 -5.21 -10.47
N VAL A 16 2.77 -4.95 -9.18
CA VAL A 16 2.13 -5.94 -8.29
C VAL A 16 0.68 -6.18 -8.73
N LEU A 17 -0.07 -5.13 -9.04
CA LEU A 17 -1.44 -5.28 -9.52
C LEU A 17 -1.54 -6.03 -10.86
N ASP A 18 -0.65 -5.71 -11.81
CA ASP A 18 -0.56 -6.39 -13.10
C ASP A 18 -0.24 -7.88 -12.92
N TYR A 19 0.70 -8.22 -12.03
CA TYR A 19 1.04 -9.60 -11.69
C TYR A 19 -0.15 -10.41 -11.15
N PHE A 20 -1.05 -9.77 -10.40
CA PHE A 20 -2.26 -10.40 -9.85
C PHE A 20 -3.51 -10.19 -10.74
N GLU A 21 -3.37 -9.56 -11.91
CA GLU A 21 -4.46 -9.21 -12.83
C GLU A 21 -5.60 -8.39 -12.16
N VAL A 22 -5.25 -7.57 -11.16
CA VAL A 22 -6.20 -6.76 -10.39
C VAL A 22 -6.29 -5.35 -10.96
N LYS A 23 -7.51 -4.82 -11.14
CA LYS A 23 -7.69 -3.42 -11.54
C LYS A 23 -7.46 -2.49 -10.35
N VAL A 24 -6.87 -1.31 -10.60
CA VAL A 24 -6.63 -0.28 -9.56
C VAL A 24 -7.87 0.02 -8.71
N LYS A 25 -9.05 0.10 -9.34
CA LYS A 25 -10.34 0.36 -8.67
C LYS A 25 -10.81 -0.75 -7.72
N GLU A 26 -10.26 -1.96 -7.86
CA GLU A 26 -10.58 -3.14 -7.05
C GLU A 26 -9.57 -3.34 -5.92
N ALA A 27 -8.49 -2.56 -5.90
CA ALA A 27 -7.44 -2.65 -4.91
C ALA A 27 -7.63 -1.63 -3.77
N VAL A 28 -7.35 -2.08 -2.54
CA VAL A 28 -7.22 -1.22 -1.36
C VAL A 28 -5.76 -1.25 -0.92
N PHE A 29 -5.16 -0.07 -0.82
CA PHE A 29 -3.81 0.06 -0.30
C PHE A 29 -3.85 0.27 1.21
N ALA A 30 -3.19 -0.59 1.98
CA ALA A 30 -3.13 -0.50 3.44
C ALA A 30 -1.68 -0.26 3.87
N GLY A 31 -1.45 0.80 4.63
CA GLY A 31 -0.14 1.18 5.13
C GLY A 31 -0.25 1.80 6.53
N ASP A 32 0.84 1.73 7.29
CA ASP A 32 0.95 2.26 8.65
C ASP A 32 1.88 3.45 8.77
N SER A 33 2.69 3.74 7.74
CA SER A 33 3.57 4.89 7.68
C SER A 33 3.12 5.96 6.68
N ASP A 34 3.48 7.23 6.96
CA ASP A 34 3.25 8.35 6.05
C ASP A 34 3.84 8.08 4.64
N ALA A 35 4.99 7.39 4.58
CA ALA A 35 5.66 7.06 3.32
C ALA A 35 4.81 6.13 2.45
N ASP A 36 4.17 5.12 3.04
CA ASP A 36 3.30 4.19 2.32
C ASP A 36 2.10 4.94 1.71
N ILE A 37 1.53 5.86 2.48
CA ILE A 37 0.34 6.61 2.11
C ILE A 37 0.65 7.67 1.05
N ILE A 38 1.77 8.37 1.16
CA ILE A 38 2.21 9.37 0.18
C ILE A 38 2.50 8.70 -1.17
N SER A 39 3.18 7.56 -1.15
CA SER A 39 3.44 6.79 -2.38
C SER A 39 2.18 6.24 -3.02
N ALA A 40 1.12 6.04 -2.25
CA ALA A 40 -0.21 5.69 -2.75
C ALA A 40 -1.04 6.92 -3.19
N LYS A 41 -0.72 8.15 -2.80
CA LYS A 41 -1.54 9.32 -3.20
C LYS A 41 -1.50 9.61 -4.69
N ASP A 42 -0.43 9.22 -5.37
CA ASP A 42 -0.23 9.51 -6.80
C ASP A 42 -0.99 8.57 -7.74
N GLY A 43 -1.68 7.56 -7.20
CA GLY A 43 -2.56 6.71 -8.00
C GLY A 43 -4.01 6.76 -7.52
N LEU A 44 -4.92 6.42 -8.43
CA LEU A 44 -6.37 6.50 -8.23
C LEU A 44 -6.91 5.30 -7.42
N TRP A 45 -6.33 5.02 -6.24
CA TRP A 45 -6.67 3.87 -5.39
C TRP A 45 -7.34 4.29 -4.08
N SER A 46 -8.06 3.34 -3.48
CA SER A 46 -8.62 3.50 -2.14
C SER A 46 -7.53 3.24 -1.09
N ILE A 47 -7.34 4.19 -0.16
CA ILE A 47 -6.28 4.11 0.86
C ILE A 47 -6.91 3.87 2.24
N CYS A 48 -6.40 2.87 2.96
CA CYS A 48 -6.70 2.62 4.36
C CYS A 48 -5.45 2.94 5.21
N TRP A 49 -5.54 3.97 6.05
CA TRP A 49 -4.47 4.32 6.98
C TRP A 49 -4.63 3.53 8.28
N CYS A 50 -3.71 2.61 8.53
CA CYS A 50 -3.68 1.83 9.76
C CYS A 50 -2.72 2.48 10.77
N LYS A 51 -3.24 3.26 11.71
CA LYS A 51 -2.38 3.79 12.79
C LYS A 51 -2.09 2.67 13.79
N LEU A 52 -0.89 2.11 13.76
CA LEU A 52 -0.44 1.18 14.81
C LEU A 52 -0.28 1.95 16.13
N VAL A 53 -1.27 1.80 17.01
CA VAL A 53 -1.15 2.28 18.38
C VAL A 53 -0.42 1.21 19.18
N GLN A 54 0.89 1.37 19.35
CA GLN A 54 1.62 0.56 20.34
C GLN A 54 1.07 0.92 21.73
N LYS A 55 0.22 0.06 22.27
CA LYS A 55 -0.14 0.12 23.68
C LYS A 55 1.13 -0.23 24.45
N LYS A 56 1.73 0.74 25.15
CA LYS A 56 2.84 0.45 26.07
C LYS A 56 2.37 -0.65 27.02
N ALA A 57 3.02 -1.81 26.95
CA ALA A 57 2.92 -2.81 28.00
C ALA A 57 3.56 -2.17 29.25
N PHE A 58 2.74 -1.97 30.28
CA PHE A 58 3.21 -1.56 31.61
C PHE A 58 3.94 -2.72 32.28
#